data_AF-A0A330HPK7-F1
#
_entry.id   AF-A0A330HPK7-F1
#
_cell.length_a   1.000
_cell.length_b   1.000
_cell.length_c   1.000
_cell.angle_alpha   90.00
_cell.angle_beta   90.00
_cell.angle_gamma   90.00
#
_symmetry.space_group_name_H-M   'P 1'
#
loop_
_entity.id
_entity.type
_entity.pdbx_description
1 polymer ?
#
loop_
_entity_poly.entity_id
_entity_poly.type
_entity_poly.pdbx_seq_one_letter_code
_entity_poly.pdbx_strand_id
1 'polypeptide(L)'
;MAAALSSACTTLAQAYQDGAASVSGASPLAGKVRAANSRFLDVKAATAEGYAPIPCASGITGGAMGIHYVNGDYLKDDKVDIARPEAVMYEPMADGSLKLVAVEYITSKGPAALDGQLFNFNSAPNRYGLGEFYELHVWAWKDNPTGTFVDMNPKVSCEHAMAPTQ
;
A
#
# COMPACT_ATOMS: atom_id res chain seq x y z
N MET A 1 -14.65 69.43 37.39
CA MET A 1 -15.33 68.28 36.74
C MET A 1 -14.33 67.65 35.78
N ALA A 2 -13.78 66.49 36.11
CA ALA A 2 -12.85 65.76 35.25
C ALA A 2 -13.33 64.30 35.18
N ALA A 3 -13.70 63.85 33.99
CA ALA A 3 -14.19 62.50 33.74
C ALA A 3 -13.01 61.62 33.34
N ALA A 4 -12.80 60.51 34.05
CA ALA A 4 -11.84 59.48 33.72
C ALA A 4 -12.47 58.51 32.70
N LEU A 5 -11.81 58.30 31.56
CA LEU A 5 -12.18 57.30 30.56
C LEU A 5 -11.40 56.02 30.82
N SER A 6 -12.07 54.99 31.34
CA SER A 6 -11.50 53.65 31.48
C SER A 6 -11.59 52.90 30.14
N SER A 7 -10.45 52.61 29.52
CA SER A 7 -10.37 51.70 28.36
C SER A 7 -10.43 50.24 28.83
N ALA A 8 -11.45 49.51 28.39
CA ALA A 8 -11.55 48.07 28.59
C ALA A 8 -10.69 47.34 27.54
N CYS A 9 -9.66 46.61 28.00
CA CYS A 9 -8.85 45.73 27.16
C CYS A 9 -9.59 44.40 26.98
N THR A 10 -10.17 44.17 25.80
CA THR A 10 -10.82 42.91 25.44
C THR A 10 -9.77 41.94 24.91
N THR A 11 -9.41 40.93 25.69
CA THR A 11 -8.55 39.83 25.22
C THR A 11 -9.37 38.87 24.38
N LEU A 12 -9.19 38.91 23.06
CA LEU A 12 -9.68 37.89 22.15
C LEU A 12 -8.87 36.60 22.35
N ALA A 13 -9.52 35.57 22.89
CA ALA A 13 -8.97 34.22 22.93
C ALA A 13 -8.94 33.67 21.49
N GLN A 14 -7.75 33.61 20.88
CA GLN A 14 -7.54 32.85 19.65
C GLN A 14 -7.62 31.36 19.99
N ALA A 15 -8.71 30.73 19.56
CA ALA A 15 -8.80 29.28 19.51
C ALA A 15 -7.73 28.76 18.54
N TYR A 16 -6.77 28.01 19.05
CA TYR A 16 -5.84 27.23 18.24
C TYR A 16 -6.67 26.14 17.54
N GLN A 17 -7.03 26.40 16.30
CA GLN A 17 -7.44 25.35 15.39
C GLN A 17 -6.16 24.62 14.99
N ASP A 18 -5.80 23.57 15.73
CA ASP A 18 -4.91 22.54 15.19
C ASP A 18 -5.66 21.92 14.01
N GLY A 19 -5.44 22.51 12.83
CA GLY A 19 -5.78 21.87 11.58
C GLY A 19 -5.00 20.57 11.54
N ALA A 20 -5.70 19.45 11.71
CA ALA A 20 -5.19 18.15 11.33
C ALA A 20 -4.83 18.25 9.85
N ALA A 21 -3.55 18.53 9.58
CA ALA A 21 -3.02 18.52 8.24
C ALA A 21 -3.25 17.10 7.71
N SER A 22 -4.13 16.97 6.72
CA SER A 22 -4.17 15.79 5.87
C SER A 22 -2.73 15.53 5.43
N VAL A 23 -2.14 14.42 5.86
CA VAL A 23 -0.80 14.00 5.42
C VAL A 23 -0.91 13.55 3.96
N SER A 24 -1.05 14.52 3.06
CA SER A 24 -0.80 14.36 1.62
C SER A 24 0.70 14.54 1.37
N GLY A 25 1.52 13.90 2.20
CA GLY A 25 2.97 13.79 2.03
C GLY A 25 3.32 12.36 1.63
N ALA A 26 4.25 12.20 0.69
CA ALA A 26 4.75 10.88 0.31
C ALA A 26 5.24 10.12 1.56
N SER A 27 4.71 8.93 1.81
CA SER A 27 5.13 8.08 2.92
C SER A 27 6.64 7.78 2.82
N PRO A 28 7.44 8.01 3.88
CA PRO A 28 8.87 7.70 3.87
C PRO A 28 9.15 6.23 3.53
N LEU A 29 8.33 5.31 4.05
CA LEU A 29 8.44 3.89 3.72
C LEU A 29 8.13 3.64 2.24
N ALA A 30 7.07 4.24 1.68
CA ALA A 30 6.78 4.10 0.25
C ALA A 30 7.93 4.62 -0.63
N GLY A 31 8.61 5.69 -0.21
CA GLY A 31 9.83 6.19 -0.87
C GLY A 31 10.98 5.18 -0.84
N LYS A 32 11.25 4.55 0.31
CA LYS A 32 12.28 3.51 0.44
C LYS A 32 11.95 2.26 -0.37
N VAL A 33 10.69 1.82 -0.34
CA VAL A 33 10.18 0.71 -1.15
C VAL A 33 10.39 0.99 -2.64
N ARG A 34 10.01 2.18 -3.10
CA ARG A 34 10.21 2.60 -4.49
C ARG A 34 11.69 2.54 -4.87
N ALA A 35 12.57 3.07 -4.01
CA ALA A 35 14.02 3.09 -4.27
C ALA A 35 14.61 1.68 -4.36
N ALA A 36 14.23 0.76 -3.46
CA ALA A 36 14.76 -0.61 -3.43
C ALA A 36 14.25 -1.49 -4.59
N ASN A 37 13.05 -1.20 -5.11
CA ASN A 37 12.32 -2.11 -5.99
C ASN A 37 12.06 -1.59 -7.40
N SER A 38 12.65 -0.46 -7.80
CA SER A 38 12.44 0.13 -9.13
C SER A 38 12.84 -0.77 -10.31
N ARG A 39 13.65 -1.82 -10.08
CA ARG A 39 13.95 -2.85 -11.08
C ARG A 39 12.70 -3.58 -11.58
N PHE A 40 11.66 -3.69 -10.76
CA PHE A 40 10.39 -4.31 -11.11
C PHE A 40 9.46 -3.41 -11.94
N LEU A 41 9.91 -2.22 -12.34
CA LEU A 41 9.21 -1.46 -13.39
C LEU A 41 9.11 -2.28 -14.69
N ASP A 42 10.09 -3.15 -14.95
CA ASP A 42 10.00 -4.22 -15.95
C ASP A 42 9.57 -5.52 -15.26
N VAL A 43 8.39 -6.04 -15.62
CA VAL A 43 7.88 -7.32 -15.10
C VAL A 43 8.82 -8.49 -15.36
N LYS A 44 9.67 -8.41 -16.40
CA LYS A 44 10.67 -9.45 -16.68
C LYS A 44 11.65 -9.62 -15.52
N ALA A 45 12.00 -8.55 -14.80
CA ALA A 45 12.84 -8.64 -13.62
C ALA A 45 12.16 -9.46 -12.51
N ALA A 46 10.86 -9.26 -12.30
CA ALA A 46 10.10 -10.07 -11.35
C ALA A 46 10.08 -11.55 -11.76
N THR A 47 9.79 -11.85 -13.03
CA THR A 47 9.81 -13.25 -13.49
C THR A 47 11.19 -13.88 -13.43
N ALA A 48 12.26 -13.12 -13.70
CA ALA A 48 13.64 -13.60 -13.62
C ALA A 48 14.08 -13.84 -12.17
N GLU A 49 13.53 -13.11 -11.21
CA GLU A 49 13.71 -13.31 -9.77
C GLU A 49 12.76 -14.38 -9.18
N GLY A 50 12.01 -15.11 -10.02
CA GLY A 50 11.19 -16.24 -9.60
C GLY A 50 9.77 -15.89 -9.13
N TYR A 51 9.30 -14.66 -9.37
CA TYR A 51 7.92 -14.28 -9.08
C TYR A 51 6.97 -14.81 -10.16
N ALA A 52 5.83 -15.36 -9.75
CA ALA A 52 4.81 -15.91 -10.64
C ALA A 52 3.44 -15.24 -10.42
N PRO A 53 2.67 -14.96 -11.48
CA PRO A 53 1.39 -14.26 -11.36
C PRO A 53 0.29 -15.14 -10.77
N ILE A 54 -0.58 -14.53 -9.96
CA ILE A 54 -1.90 -15.07 -9.61
C ILE A 54 -3.01 -14.22 -10.25
N PRO A 55 -4.26 -14.70 -10.35
CA PRO A 55 -5.36 -13.93 -10.93
C PRO A 55 -5.53 -12.54 -10.29
N CYS A 56 -5.91 -11.56 -11.10
CA CYS A 56 -6.11 -10.19 -10.65
C CYS A 56 -7.21 -10.11 -9.58
N ALA A 57 -6.97 -9.37 -8.50
CA ALA A 57 -7.91 -9.27 -7.41
C ALA A 57 -8.65 -7.92 -7.40
N SER A 58 -9.96 -7.96 -7.70
CA SER A 58 -10.85 -6.81 -7.62
C SER A 58 -11.51 -6.68 -6.24
N GLY A 59 -11.77 -5.44 -5.82
CA GLY A 59 -12.54 -5.14 -4.62
C GLY A 59 -14.05 -5.26 -4.86
N ILE A 60 -14.80 -5.74 -3.86
CA ILE A 60 -16.27 -5.91 -3.94
C ILE A 60 -16.96 -4.54 -4.11
N THR A 61 -16.39 -3.48 -3.54
CA THR A 61 -16.90 -2.11 -3.61
C THR A 61 -16.25 -1.29 -4.74
N GLY A 62 -15.57 -1.95 -5.68
CA GLY A 62 -14.75 -1.31 -6.71
C GLY A 62 -13.27 -1.19 -6.33
N GLY A 63 -12.46 -0.75 -7.30
CA GLY A 63 -10.99 -0.78 -7.19
C GLY A 63 -10.43 -2.20 -7.30
N ALA A 64 -9.11 -2.29 -7.16
CA ALA A 64 -8.40 -3.55 -7.21
C ALA A 64 -7.08 -3.49 -6.43
N MET A 65 -6.55 -4.66 -6.13
CA MET A 65 -5.17 -4.84 -5.70
C MET A 65 -4.26 -4.97 -6.95
N GLY A 66 -4.78 -5.53 -8.04
CA GLY A 66 -4.04 -5.82 -9.26
C GLY A 66 -3.61 -7.28 -9.36
N ILE A 67 -2.71 -7.58 -10.29
CA ILE A 67 -2.09 -8.89 -10.48
C ILE A 67 -0.88 -8.97 -9.54
N HIS A 68 -0.93 -9.90 -8.59
CA HIS A 68 0.23 -10.17 -7.74
C HIS A 68 1.14 -11.16 -8.45
N TYR A 69 2.39 -10.76 -8.62
CA TYR A 69 3.48 -11.67 -8.94
C TYR A 69 4.13 -12.02 -7.61
N VAL A 70 4.05 -13.29 -7.22
CA VAL A 70 4.39 -13.79 -5.89
C VAL A 70 5.67 -14.63 -5.96
N ASN A 71 6.59 -14.41 -5.03
CA ASN A 71 7.76 -15.28 -4.87
C ASN A 71 7.49 -16.32 -3.78
N GLY A 72 7.33 -17.57 -4.20
CA GLY A 72 6.98 -18.67 -3.29
C GLY A 72 8.10 -19.07 -2.33
N ASP A 73 9.36 -18.72 -2.60
CA ASP A 73 10.47 -18.97 -1.67
C ASP A 73 10.50 -17.91 -0.58
N TYR A 74 10.19 -16.66 -0.92
CA TYR A 74 10.15 -15.55 0.05
C TYR A 74 8.95 -15.74 1.00
N LEU A 75 7.80 -16.17 0.49
CA LEU A 75 6.65 -16.55 1.33
C LEU A 75 6.94 -17.62 2.39
N LYS A 76 7.94 -18.49 2.16
CA LYS A 76 8.26 -19.61 3.06
C LYS A 76 9.36 -19.30 4.06
N ASP A 77 10.13 -18.22 3.85
CA ASP A 77 11.27 -17.91 4.71
C ASP A 77 10.90 -17.03 5.92
N ASP A 78 9.67 -16.48 5.94
CA ASP A 78 9.09 -15.57 6.94
C ASP A 78 9.89 -14.27 7.15
N LYS A 79 10.78 -13.90 6.23
CA LYS A 79 11.63 -12.71 6.35
C LYS A 79 11.04 -11.54 5.59
N VAL A 80 10.69 -10.50 6.32
CA VAL A 80 10.33 -9.21 5.72
C VAL A 80 11.61 -8.44 5.38
N ASP A 81 11.93 -8.35 4.09
CA ASP A 81 13.05 -7.56 3.55
C ASP A 81 12.52 -6.55 2.52
N ILE A 82 12.78 -5.27 2.75
CA ILE A 82 12.31 -4.17 1.89
C ILE A 82 12.73 -4.31 0.42
N ALA A 83 13.84 -4.99 0.12
CA ALA A 83 14.32 -5.19 -1.24
C ALA A 83 13.80 -6.49 -1.89
N ARG A 84 13.18 -7.37 -1.09
CA ARG A 84 12.67 -8.69 -1.51
C ARG A 84 11.24 -8.88 -0.99
N PRO A 85 10.28 -8.09 -1.49
CA PRO A 85 8.88 -8.24 -1.09
C PRO A 85 8.34 -9.61 -1.50
N GLU A 86 7.40 -10.17 -0.74
CA GLU A 86 6.78 -11.46 -1.06
C GLU A 86 5.93 -11.39 -2.33
N ALA A 87 5.34 -10.22 -2.63
CA ALA A 87 4.71 -9.96 -3.92
C ALA A 87 5.01 -8.56 -4.48
N VAL A 88 5.03 -8.49 -5.81
CA VAL A 88 5.03 -7.23 -6.56
C VAL A 88 3.77 -7.16 -7.41
N MET A 89 3.17 -5.98 -7.48
CA MET A 89 1.79 -5.84 -7.93
C MET A 89 1.72 -4.98 -9.18
N TYR A 90 1.05 -5.51 -10.21
CA TYR A 90 0.88 -4.82 -11.48
C TYR A 90 -0.59 -4.57 -11.81
N GLU A 91 -0.85 -3.41 -12.40
CA GLU A 91 -2.10 -3.11 -13.06
C GLU A 91 -2.00 -3.49 -14.55
N PRO A 92 -2.94 -4.31 -15.06
CA PRO A 92 -3.00 -4.60 -16.48
C PRO A 92 -3.53 -3.39 -17.27
N MET A 93 -2.82 -3.03 -18.32
CA MET A 93 -3.14 -1.89 -19.18
C MET A 93 -3.85 -2.35 -20.46
N ALA A 94 -4.57 -1.44 -21.11
CA ALA A 94 -5.35 -1.72 -22.31
C ALA A 94 -4.50 -2.22 -23.51
N ASP A 95 -3.21 -1.87 -23.55
CA ASP A 95 -2.26 -2.32 -24.58
C ASP A 95 -1.61 -3.68 -24.26
N GLY A 96 -2.04 -4.34 -23.18
CA GLY A 96 -1.49 -5.60 -22.70
C GLY A 96 -0.21 -5.45 -21.87
N SER A 97 0.30 -4.23 -21.68
CA SER A 97 1.42 -3.99 -20.77
C SER A 97 0.99 -4.09 -19.30
N LEU A 98 1.98 -4.30 -18.43
CA LEU A 98 1.81 -4.36 -16.98
C LEU A 98 2.50 -3.17 -16.33
N LYS A 99 1.74 -2.37 -15.58
CA LYS A 99 2.27 -1.21 -14.86
C LYS A 99 2.47 -1.55 -13.39
N LEU A 100 3.69 -1.43 -12.88
CA LEU A 100 3.96 -1.60 -11.45
C LEU A 100 3.21 -0.54 -10.64
N VAL A 101 2.45 -0.96 -9.63
CA VAL A 101 1.62 -0.07 -8.80
C VAL A 101 1.99 -0.11 -7.32
N ALA A 102 2.38 -1.29 -6.81
CA ALA A 102 2.66 -1.53 -5.40
C ALA A 102 3.57 -2.76 -5.20
N VAL A 103 3.96 -2.98 -3.95
CA VAL A 103 4.46 -4.28 -3.46
C VAL A 103 3.64 -4.70 -2.24
N GLU A 104 3.75 -5.96 -1.89
CA GLU A 104 3.16 -6.52 -0.69
C GLU A 104 4.21 -7.34 0.08
N TYR A 105 4.25 -7.14 1.39
CA TYR A 105 5.05 -7.94 2.31
C TYR A 105 4.13 -8.88 3.07
N ILE A 106 4.54 -10.14 3.22
CA ILE A 106 3.74 -11.19 3.85
C ILE A 106 4.61 -12.00 4.80
N THR A 107 4.12 -12.30 5.99
CA THR A 107 4.81 -13.20 6.93
C THR A 107 3.80 -13.95 7.79
N SER A 108 4.09 -15.21 8.12
CA SER A 108 3.29 -15.97 9.08
C SER A 108 3.61 -15.62 10.54
N LYS A 109 4.71 -14.89 10.77
CA LYS A 109 5.17 -14.49 12.10
C LYS A 109 4.68 -13.10 12.45
N GLY A 110 4.11 -12.93 13.64
CA GLY A 110 3.78 -11.59 14.12
C GLY A 110 3.62 -11.43 15.63
N PRO A 111 3.22 -10.22 16.07
CA PRO A 111 2.86 -9.07 15.22
C PRO A 111 4.04 -8.56 14.38
N ALA A 112 3.78 -8.13 13.14
CA ALA A 112 4.79 -7.69 12.19
C ALA A 112 4.72 -6.19 11.89
N ALA A 113 5.87 -5.60 11.60
CA ALA A 113 5.99 -4.21 11.18
C ALA A 113 7.22 -4.01 10.29
N LEU A 114 7.14 -3.03 9.37
CA LEU A 114 8.26 -2.60 8.53
C LEU A 114 8.42 -1.09 8.69
N ASP A 115 9.59 -0.63 9.13
CA ASP A 115 9.86 0.79 9.43
C ASP A 115 8.79 1.45 10.32
N GLY A 116 8.25 0.70 11.28
CA GLY A 116 7.20 1.15 12.20
C GLY A 116 5.78 1.13 11.63
N GLN A 117 5.60 0.79 10.35
CA GLN A 117 4.28 0.54 9.78
C GLN A 117 3.82 -0.88 10.13
N LEU A 118 2.70 -0.98 10.84
CA LEU A 118 2.10 -2.27 11.22
C LEU A 118 1.48 -2.97 10.01
N PHE A 119 1.51 -4.31 10.07
CA PHE A 119 0.89 -5.19 9.09
C PHE A 119 -0.56 -5.49 9.49
N ASN A 120 -1.43 -5.67 8.50
CA ASN A 120 -2.79 -6.16 8.67
C ASN A 120 -2.76 -7.66 9.00
N PHE A 121 -3.57 -8.09 9.95
CA PHE A 121 -3.70 -9.52 10.31
C PHE A 121 -4.83 -10.18 9.53
N ASN A 122 -4.52 -11.29 8.87
CA ASN A 122 -5.47 -12.15 8.19
C ASN A 122 -5.58 -13.48 8.95
N SER A 123 -6.77 -13.77 9.50
CA SER A 123 -7.01 -15.00 10.24
C SER A 123 -7.17 -16.23 9.32
N ALA A 124 -7.08 -17.42 9.90
CA ALA A 124 -7.48 -18.66 9.24
C ALA A 124 -8.90 -19.10 9.70
N PRO A 125 -9.73 -19.66 8.80
CA PRO A 125 -9.50 -19.81 7.37
C PRO A 125 -9.65 -18.48 6.61
N ASN A 126 -8.87 -18.31 5.54
CA ASN A 126 -8.97 -17.16 4.63
C ASN A 126 -9.24 -17.61 3.19
N ARG A 127 -9.61 -16.65 2.34
CA ARG A 127 -9.93 -16.87 0.91
C ARG A 127 -8.77 -17.46 0.09
N TYR A 128 -7.55 -17.38 0.60
CA TYR A 128 -6.34 -17.85 -0.08
C TYR A 128 -6.00 -19.30 0.28
N GLY A 129 -6.69 -19.90 1.27
CA GLY A 129 -6.38 -21.25 1.76
C GLY A 129 -5.06 -21.33 2.53
N LEU A 130 -4.53 -20.19 2.98
CA LEU A 130 -3.32 -20.12 3.80
C LEU A 130 -3.67 -20.26 5.29
N GLY A 131 -2.64 -20.51 6.12
CA GLY A 131 -2.73 -20.28 7.56
C GLY A 131 -2.99 -18.81 7.90
N GLU A 132 -2.97 -18.45 9.17
CA GLU A 132 -2.99 -17.04 9.55
C GLU A 132 -1.69 -16.34 9.15
N PHE A 133 -1.76 -15.07 8.77
CA PHE A 133 -0.60 -14.31 8.34
C PHE A 133 -0.80 -12.81 8.54
N TYR A 134 0.29 -12.08 8.38
CA TYR A 134 0.34 -10.62 8.41
C TYR A 134 0.75 -10.12 7.03
N GLU A 135 0.06 -9.11 6.52
CA GLU A 135 0.37 -8.49 5.22
C GLU A 135 0.51 -6.97 5.31
N LEU A 136 1.33 -6.40 4.43
CA LEU A 136 1.43 -4.96 4.27
C LEU A 136 1.54 -4.61 2.78
N HIS A 137 0.44 -4.08 2.25
CA HIS A 137 0.44 -3.39 0.98
C HIS A 137 1.21 -2.07 1.08
N VAL A 138 2.05 -1.77 0.09
CA VAL A 138 2.70 -0.46 -0.04
C VAL A 138 2.51 0.09 -1.44
N TRP A 139 1.56 1.03 -1.58
CA TRP A 139 1.25 1.75 -2.83
C TRP A 139 2.36 2.74 -3.20
N ALA A 140 3.49 2.20 -3.62
CA ALA A 140 4.71 2.97 -3.83
C ALA A 140 4.80 3.63 -5.22
N TRP A 141 4.04 3.22 -6.24
CA TRP A 141 4.08 3.84 -7.58
C TRP A 141 2.77 4.49 -8.01
N LYS A 142 1.64 3.96 -7.57
CA LYS A 142 0.32 4.53 -7.86
C LYS A 142 -0.30 5.08 -6.59
N ASP A 143 -0.55 6.39 -6.59
CA ASP A 143 -1.17 7.06 -5.44
C ASP A 143 -2.50 6.41 -5.08
N ASN A 144 -2.73 6.22 -3.80
CA ASN A 144 -3.96 5.66 -3.28
C ASN A 144 -4.69 6.72 -2.43
N PRO A 145 -5.84 7.25 -2.89
CA PRO A 145 -6.56 8.30 -2.17
C PRO A 145 -7.16 7.82 -0.84
N THR A 146 -7.26 6.50 -0.62
CA THR A 146 -7.75 5.92 0.63
C THR A 146 -6.64 5.51 1.59
N GLY A 147 -5.36 5.71 1.21
CA GLY A 147 -4.20 5.50 2.08
C GLY A 147 -3.08 4.69 1.42
N THR A 148 -1.82 4.99 1.76
CA THR A 148 -0.65 4.33 1.14
C THR A 148 -0.51 2.84 1.50
N PHE A 149 -1.17 2.37 2.56
CA PHE A 149 -0.99 1.02 3.12
C PHE A 149 -2.27 0.18 3.21
N VAL A 150 -3.37 0.65 2.62
CA VAL A 150 -4.64 -0.11 2.62
C VAL A 150 -4.63 -1.18 1.53
N ASP A 151 -5.38 -2.26 1.68
CA ASP A 151 -5.27 -3.41 0.76
C ASP A 151 -5.77 -3.10 -0.67
N MET A 152 -6.78 -2.24 -0.80
CA MET A 152 -7.41 -1.91 -2.09
C MET A 152 -7.07 -0.49 -2.54
N ASN A 153 -6.90 -0.29 -3.84
CA ASN A 153 -6.79 1.04 -4.43
C ASN A 153 -7.95 1.31 -5.40
N PRO A 154 -8.82 2.30 -5.14
CA PRO A 154 -9.95 2.62 -6.02
C PRO A 154 -9.52 3.12 -7.40
N LYS A 155 -8.25 3.51 -7.58
CA LYS A 155 -7.72 3.94 -8.87
C LYS A 155 -7.20 2.78 -9.71
N VAL A 156 -7.03 1.57 -9.15
CA VAL A 156 -6.54 0.38 -9.88
C VAL A 156 -7.70 -0.41 -10.45
N SER A 157 -7.54 -0.94 -11.65
CA SER A 157 -8.53 -1.80 -12.32
C SER A 157 -7.95 -3.14 -12.76
N CYS A 158 -8.77 -4.19 -12.72
CA CYS A 158 -8.51 -5.49 -13.32
C CYS A 158 -9.21 -5.67 -14.68
N GLU A 159 -9.83 -4.63 -15.24
CA GLU A 159 -10.62 -4.69 -16.48
C GLU A 159 -9.85 -5.30 -17.67
N HIS A 160 -8.55 -5.03 -17.75
CA HIS A 160 -7.69 -5.53 -18.82
C HIS A 160 -6.89 -6.77 -18.42
N ALA A 161 -7.19 -7.38 -17.27
CA ALA A 161 -6.62 -8.67 -16.93
C ALA A 161 -7.11 -9.70 -17.94
N MET A 162 -6.18 -10.32 -18.67
CA MET A 162 -6.54 -11.41 -19.56
C MET A 162 -7.13 -12.55 -18.72
N ALA A 163 -8.27 -13.10 -19.14
CA ALA A 163 -8.80 -14.32 -18.54
C ALA A 163 -7.72 -15.41 -18.67
N PRO A 164 -7.50 -16.25 -17.64
CA PRO A 164 -6.58 -17.36 -17.77
C PRO A 164 -7.02 -18.20 -18.97
N THR A 165 -6.13 -18.35 -19.96
CA THR A 165 -6.34 -19.26 -21.08
C THR A 165 -6.55 -20.65 -20.49
N GLN A 166 -7.74 -21.23 -20.70
CA GLN A 166 -8.05 -22.61 -20.33
C GLN A 166 -7.22 -23.59 -21.17
#